data_AF-A0A7C1A3H6-F1
#
_entry.id   AF-A0A7C1A3H6-F1
#
_cell.length_a   1.000
_cell.length_b   1.000
_cell.length_c   1.000
_cell.angle_alpha   90.00
_cell.angle_beta   90.00
_cell.angle_gamma   90.00
#
_symmetry.space_group_name_H-M   'P 1'
#
loop_
_entity.id
_entity.type
_entity.pdbx_description
1 polymer ?
#
loop_
_entity_poly.entity_id
_entity_poly.type
_entity_poly.pdbx_seq_one_letter_code
_entity_poly.pdbx_strand_id
1 'polypeptide(L)' 'AIEEGVRKFVRTTLEVYAKDEFLRYIGARPYERTEKRKDYRNGSLHKTLLTPFGLIEDVNIPRGRKRGFVPKGGQN' A
#
# COMPACT_ATOMS: atom_id res chain seq x y z
N ALA A 1 -20.42 -4.39 -13.77
CA ALA A 1 -21.82 -3.91 -13.58
C ALA A 1 -21.98 -3.06 -12.30
N ILE A 2 -21.87 -3.56 -11.06
CA ILE A 2 -21.74 -2.71 -9.85
C ILE A 2 -20.66 -3.27 -8.94
N GLU A 3 -20.65 -4.59 -8.76
CA GLU A 3 -19.64 -5.33 -7.98
C GLU A 3 -18.20 -5.05 -8.43
N GLU A 4 -17.96 -4.91 -9.73
CA GLU A 4 -16.67 -4.51 -10.28
C GLU A 4 -16.27 -3.09 -9.86
N GLY A 5 -17.24 -2.16 -9.85
CA GLY A 5 -17.04 -0.80 -9.36
C GLY A 5 -16.73 -0.79 -7.87
N VAL A 6 -17.43 -1.60 -7.07
CA VAL A 6 -17.16 -1.77 -5.63
C VAL A 6 -15.75 -2.33 -5.41
N ARG A 7 -15.37 -3.41 -6.10
CA ARG A 7 -14.02 -3.99 -6.00
C ARG A 7 -12.94 -3.00 -6.41
N LYS A 8 -13.15 -2.24 -7.48
CA LYS A 8 -12.23 -1.18 -7.92
C LYS A 8 -12.11 -0.07 -6.87
N PHE A 9 -13.23 0.37 -6.30
CA PHE A 9 -13.25 1.37 -5.23
C PHE A 9 -12.45 0.87 -4.02
N VAL A 10 -12.76 -0.33 -3.52
CA VAL A 10 -12.05 -0.93 -2.38
C VAL A 10 -10.55 -1.06 -2.67
N ARG A 11 -10.16 -1.53 -3.86
CA ARG A 11 -8.75 -1.56 -4.28
C ARG A 11 -8.09 -0.19 -4.17
N THR A 12 -8.66 0.82 -4.81
CA THR A 12 -8.09 2.17 -4.81
C THR A 12 -7.99 2.74 -3.39
N THR A 13 -9.01 2.52 -2.56
CA THR A 13 -9.00 2.92 -1.16
C THR A 13 -7.86 2.25 -0.40
N LEU A 14 -7.70 0.93 -0.52
CA LEU A 14 -6.61 0.18 0.12
C LEU A 14 -5.23 0.68 -0.31
N GLU A 15 -5.04 0.96 -1.60
CA GLU A 15 -3.77 1.49 -2.12
C GLU A 15 -3.45 2.88 -1.60
N VAL A 16 -4.45 3.76 -1.50
CA VAL A 16 -4.29 5.11 -0.93
C VAL A 16 -3.88 5.01 0.54
N TYR A 17 -4.57 4.17 1.33
CA TYR A 17 -4.20 3.93 2.72
C TYR A 17 -2.80 3.35 2.86
N ALA A 18 -2.43 2.36 2.04
CA ALA A 18 -1.10 1.76 2.08
C ALA A 18 0.01 2.76 1.73
N LYS A 19 -0.22 3.65 0.75
CA LYS A 19 0.71 4.74 0.39
C LYS A 19 0.88 5.74 1.52
N ASP A 20 -0.21 6.09 2.19
CA ASP A 20 -0.19 7.01 3.31
C ASP A 20 0.50 6.41 4.55
N GLU A 21 0.16 5.16 4.91
CA GLU A 21 0.86 4.42 5.97
C GLU A 21 2.37 4.31 5.69
N PHE A 22 2.74 4.04 4.43
CA PHE A 22 4.14 3.96 4.04
C PHE A 22 4.87 5.30 4.11
N LEU A 23 4.20 6.39 3.75
CA LEU A 23 4.74 7.74 3.91
C LEU A 23 5.03 8.03 5.38
N ARG A 24 4.07 7.73 6.28
CA ARG A 24 4.26 7.87 7.74
C ARG A 24 5.38 6.96 8.26
N TYR A 25 5.47 5.73 7.76
CA TYR A 25 6.52 4.78 8.14
C TYR A 25 7.92 5.23 7.72
N ILE A 26 8.09 5.73 6.48
CA ILE A 26 9.39 6.22 5.99
C ILE A 26 9.77 7.56 6.65
N GLY A 27 8.77 8.41 6.92
CA GLY A 27 8.98 9.75 7.49
C GLY A 27 9.59 10.75 6.49
N ALA A 28 9.47 10.50 5.18
CA ALA A 28 10.00 11.38 4.14
C ALA A 28 9.15 11.35 2.86
N ARG A 29 8.83 12.52 2.33
CA ARG A 29 8.17 12.71 1.02
C ARG A 29 9.08 12.23 -0.12
N PRO A 30 8.53 12.02 -1.33
CA PRO A 30 9.35 11.74 -2.51
C PRO A 30 10.43 12.81 -2.69
N TYR A 31 11.68 12.38 -2.87
CA TYR A 31 12.86 13.23 -3.10
C TYR A 31 13.23 14.23 -2.00
N GLU A 32 12.51 14.25 -0.88
CA GLU A 32 12.83 15.13 0.25
C GLU A 32 14.21 14.81 0.85
N ARG A 33 15.03 15.82 1.12
CA ARG A 33 16.30 15.64 1.83
C ARG A 33 16.03 15.82 3.33
N THR A 34 16.11 14.73 4.08
CA THR A 34 15.91 14.73 5.53
C THR A 34 16.74 13.64 6.18
N GLU A 35 17.32 13.94 7.34
CA GLU A 35 18.08 13.00 8.15
C GLU A 35 17.17 11.99 8.86
N LYS A 36 15.88 12.31 9.00
CA LYS A 36 14.88 11.47 9.69
C LYS A 36 14.36 10.30 8.83
N ARG A 37 14.86 10.12 7.60
CA ARG A 37 14.39 9.08 6.67
C ARG A 37 14.73 7.68 7.20
N LYS A 38 13.70 6.87 7.44
CA LYS A 38 13.86 5.48 7.93
C LYS A 38 14.23 4.47 6.83
N ASP A 39 13.67 4.62 5.63
CA ASP A 39 13.84 3.70 4.49
C ASP A 39 13.67 4.43 3.14
N TYR A 40 13.87 3.72 2.03
CA TYR A 40 13.74 4.24 0.66
C TYR A 40 12.66 3.50 -0.12
N ARG A 41 11.97 4.21 -1.00
CA ARG A 41 10.96 3.63 -1.92
C ARG A 41 11.66 2.69 -2.90
N ASN A 42 11.15 1.48 -3.08
CA ASN A 42 11.73 0.44 -3.93
C ASN A 42 10.64 -0.27 -4.74
N GLY A 43 9.83 0.52 -5.43
CA GLY A 43 8.68 0.05 -6.21
C GLY A 43 7.52 -0.43 -5.33
N SER A 44 6.74 -1.36 -5.87
CA SER A 44 5.54 -1.91 -5.26
C SER A 44 5.53 -3.44 -5.28
N LEU A 45 4.71 -4.03 -4.43
CA LEU A 45 4.29 -5.42 -4.49
C LEU A 45 2.82 -5.45 -4.87
N HIS A 46 2.47 -6.39 -5.75
CA HIS A 46 1.10 -6.63 -6.14
C HIS A 46 0.55 -7.80 -5.33
N LYS A 47 -0.61 -7.62 -4.72
CA LYS A 47 -1.27 -8.64 -3.90
C LYS A 47 -2.69 -8.87 -4.36
N THR A 48 -3.12 -10.12 -4.29
CA THR A 48 -4.53 -10.48 -4.35
C THR A 48 -5.04 -10.65 -2.93
N LEU A 49 -6.13 -9.96 -2.59
CA LEU A 49 -6.74 -9.98 -1.27
C LEU A 49 -8.13 -10.61 -1.35
N LEU A 50 -8.39 -11.60 -0.51
CA LEU A 50 -9.74 -12.11 -0.31
C LEU A 50 -10.46 -11.18 0.68
N THR A 51 -11.59 -10.62 0.26
CA THR A 51 -12.41 -9.72 1.08
C THR A 51 -13.86 -10.19 1.09
N PRO A 52 -14.72 -9.67 1.97
CA PRO A 52 -16.16 -9.93 1.91
C PRO A 52 -16.81 -9.55 0.57
N PHE A 53 -16.17 -8.66 -0.20
CA PHE A 53 -16.62 -8.22 -1.54
C PHE A 53 -16.02 -9.07 -2.67
N GLY A 54 -15.44 -10.23 -2.34
CA GLY A 54 -14.76 -11.13 -3.25
C GLY A 54 -13.26 -10.90 -3.36
N LEU A 55 -12.66 -11.50 -4.39
CA LEU A 55 -11.24 -11.33 -4.71
C LEU A 55 -10.99 -9.93 -5.27
N ILE A 56 -10.06 -9.23 -4.63
CA ILE A 56 -9.52 -7.97 -5.10
C ILE A 56 -8.11 -8.24 -5.58
N GLU A 57 -7.95 -8.25 -6.89
CA GLU A 57 -6.68 -8.52 -7.55
C GLU A 57 -5.88 -7.23 -7.76
N ASP A 58 -4.58 -7.41 -7.92
CA ASP A 58 -3.65 -6.36 -8.33
C ASP A 58 -3.60 -5.14 -7.37
N VAL A 59 -3.73 -5.38 -6.07
CA VAL A 59 -3.61 -4.33 -5.06
C VAL A 59 -2.15 -3.91 -4.93
N ASN A 60 -1.86 -2.65 -5.29
CA ASN A 60 -0.51 -2.10 -5.26
C ASN A 60 -0.11 -1.63 -3.85
N ILE A 61 0.79 -2.39 -3.22
CA ILE A 61 1.35 -2.06 -1.91
C ILE A 61 2.78 -1.50 -2.07
N PRO A 62 3.07 -0.29 -1.57
CA PRO A 62 4.40 0.28 -1.68
C PRO A 62 5.42 -0.53 -0.88
N ARG A 63 6.64 -0.62 -1.42
CA ARG A 63 7.72 -1.42 -0.82
C ARG A 63 8.92 -0.57 -0.46
N GLY A 64 9.41 -0.76 0.76
CA GLY A 64 10.69 -0.22 1.23
C GLY A 64 11.89 -1.03 0.77
N ARG A 65 13.05 -0.40 0.57
CA ARG A 65 14.30 -1.08 0.20
C ARG A 65 14.71 -2.08 1.26
N LYS A 66 14.55 -1.74 2.55
CA LYS A 66 14.86 -2.61 3.69
C LYS A 66 13.80 -3.69 3.96
N ARG A 67 12.68 -3.70 3.22
CA ARG A 67 11.54 -4.62 3.40
C ARG A 67 10.92 -4.63 4.82
N GLY A 68 11.12 -3.57 5.60
CA GLY A 68 10.61 -3.47 6.97
C GLY A 68 9.18 -2.92 7.11
N PHE A 69 8.52 -2.57 5.99
CA PHE A 69 7.14 -2.09 5.99
C PHE A 69 6.18 -3.23 5.70
N VAL A 70 5.22 -3.42 6.60
CA VAL A 70 4.04 -4.29 6.41
C VAL A 70 2.81 -3.43 6.74
N PRO A 71 1.87 -3.24 5.79
CA PRO A 71 0.62 -2.53 6.06
C PRO A 71 -0.13 -3.19 7.20
N LYS A 72 -0.74 -2.39 8.09
CA LYS A 72 -1.41 -2.93 9.28
C LYS A 72 -2.60 -3.83 8.94
N GLY A 73 -3.30 -3.56 7.84
CA GLY A 73 -4.41 -4.38 7.35
C GLY A 73 -4.02 -5.69 6.65
N GLY A 74 -2.72 -5.99 6.50
CA GLY A 74 -2.22 -7.23 5.91
C GLY A 74 -1.82 -8.30 6.94
N GLN A 75 -2.12 -8.09 8.22
CA GLN A 75 -1.89 -9.05 9.31
C GLN A 75 -3.18 -9.81 9.56
N ASN A 76 -3.46 -10.82 8.74
CA ASN A 76 -4.41 -11.89 9.03
C ASN A 76 -3.72 -13.22 8.74
#